data_AF-A0A2V9ZKJ9-F1
#
_entry.id   AF-A0A2V9ZKJ9-F1
#
_cell.length_a   1.000
_cell.length_b   1.000
_cell.length_c   1.000
_cell.angle_alpha   90.00
_cell.angle_beta   90.00
_cell.angle_gamma   90.00
#
_symmetry.space_group_name_H-M   'P 1'
#
loop_
_entity.id
_entity.type
_entity.pdbx_description
1 polymer ?
#
loop_
_entity_poly.entity_id
_entity_poly.type
_entity_poly.pdbx_seq_one_letter_code
_entity_poly.pdbx_strand_id
1 'polypeptide(L)'
;RGSGRSQQLENPSGYTVENMVEDVETVRQALNLGKISLLGHSYGGALAQAYALKYQRNLSHLILASTWSSTKALNEIFVRMKQKMSPELRERIDKMEAEGLFGHGKAYEKNRYTNEYMITAWGEGYFPYIYQNHPDPNYDPIDQGKTSWDLYREMWGSHGEFVIDGNLKSVEYTDRLKTITVPT
;
A
#
# COMPACT_ATOMS: atom_id res chain seq x y z
N ARG A 1 -4.28 5.16 11.82
CA ARG A 1 -5.69 4.69 11.81
C ARG A 1 -5.85 3.41 10.97
N GLY A 2 -6.93 2.64 11.17
CA GLY A 2 -7.35 1.52 10.30
C GLY A 2 -6.45 0.28 10.25
N SER A 3 -5.42 0.19 11.10
CA SER A 3 -4.48 -0.94 11.12
C SER A 3 -4.26 -1.45 12.55
N GLY A 4 -4.14 -2.76 12.70
CA GLY A 4 -3.89 -3.43 13.97
C GLY A 4 -4.94 -3.10 15.03
N ARG A 5 -4.50 -2.46 16.13
CA ARG A 5 -5.37 -2.02 17.25
C ARG A 5 -5.82 -0.57 17.15
N SER A 6 -5.41 0.16 16.12
CA SER A 6 -5.86 1.54 15.91
C SER A 6 -7.33 1.57 15.50
N GLN A 7 -8.00 2.70 15.77
CA GLN A 7 -9.39 2.93 15.40
C GLN A 7 -9.66 2.60 13.92
N GLN A 8 -10.68 1.78 13.69
CA GLN A 8 -11.31 1.61 12.38
C GLN A 8 -12.37 2.70 12.21
N LEU A 9 -12.38 3.35 11.05
CA LEU A 9 -13.36 4.37 10.71
C LEU A 9 -14.64 3.72 10.22
N GLU A 10 -15.80 4.24 10.64
CA GLU A 10 -17.11 3.84 10.10
C GLU A 10 -17.27 4.26 8.64
N ASN A 11 -16.70 5.41 8.26
CA ASN A 11 -16.67 5.91 6.90
C ASN A 11 -15.25 5.75 6.31
N PRO A 12 -15.04 4.81 5.36
CA PRO A 12 -13.73 4.57 4.76
C PRO A 12 -13.12 5.79 4.07
N SER A 13 -13.92 6.73 3.54
CA SER A 13 -13.40 7.94 2.87
C SER A 13 -12.48 8.82 3.74
N GLY A 14 -12.48 8.61 5.07
CA GLY A 14 -11.52 9.24 5.97
C GLY A 14 -10.10 8.65 5.92
N TYR A 15 -9.89 7.53 5.24
CA TYR A 15 -8.58 6.95 4.97
C TYR A 15 -7.90 7.64 3.80
N THR A 16 -7.29 8.78 4.06
CA THR A 16 -6.46 9.50 3.09
C THR A 16 -5.04 9.64 3.61
N VAL A 17 -4.08 9.81 2.70
CA VAL A 17 -2.69 10.08 3.08
C VAL A 17 -2.61 11.34 3.92
N GLU A 18 -3.33 12.39 3.56
CA GLU A 18 -3.35 13.69 4.25
C GLU A 18 -3.82 13.53 5.70
N ASN A 19 -4.88 12.76 5.93
CA ASN A 19 -5.36 12.52 7.27
C ASN A 19 -4.40 11.64 8.09
N MET A 20 -3.74 10.67 7.45
CA MET A 20 -2.73 9.85 8.12
C MET A 20 -1.44 10.64 8.41
N VAL A 21 -1.11 11.68 7.63
CA VAL A 21 -0.03 12.62 7.98
C VAL A 21 -0.34 13.33 9.31
N GLU A 22 -1.59 13.72 9.52
CA GLU A 22 -2.03 14.29 10.81
C GLU A 22 -1.99 13.28 11.95
N ASP A 23 -2.26 11.99 11.71
CA ASP A 23 -2.07 10.95 12.73
C ASP A 23 -0.62 10.90 13.20
N VAL A 24 0.33 10.91 12.27
CA VAL A 24 1.77 10.87 12.59
C VAL A 24 2.17 12.09 13.41
N GLU A 25 1.71 13.29 13.02
CA GLU A 25 2.00 14.51 13.75
C GLU A 25 1.37 14.52 15.15
N THR A 26 0.12 14.06 15.25
CA THR A 26 -0.60 13.95 16.54
C THR A 26 0.14 13.01 17.49
N VAL A 27 0.60 11.85 17.01
CA VAL A 27 1.39 10.92 17.83
C VAL A 27 2.71 11.55 18.28
N ARG A 28 3.43 12.22 17.37
CA ARG A 28 4.69 12.90 17.70
C ARG A 28 4.49 13.95 18.81
N GLN A 29 3.43 14.75 18.70
CA GLN A 29 3.08 15.78 19.68
C GLN A 29 2.64 15.18 21.02
N ALA A 30 1.73 14.20 21.01
CA ALA A 30 1.21 13.56 22.22
C ALA A 30 2.30 12.87 23.05
N LEU A 31 3.34 12.36 22.38
CA LEU A 31 4.50 11.74 23.01
C LEU A 31 5.63 12.73 23.31
N ASN A 32 5.46 14.02 23.03
CA ASN A 32 6.45 15.09 23.24
C ASN A 32 7.84 14.81 22.64
N LEU A 33 7.89 14.21 21.44
CA LEU A 33 9.15 13.70 20.86
C LEU A 33 10.09 14.77 20.28
N GLY A 34 9.65 16.03 20.15
CA GLY A 34 10.45 17.06 19.49
C GLY A 34 10.72 16.70 18.02
N LYS A 35 11.98 16.82 17.56
CA LYS A 35 12.37 16.37 16.20
C LYS A 35 12.64 14.87 16.18
N ILE A 36 12.16 14.17 15.16
CA ILE A 36 12.28 12.71 15.02
C ILE A 36 13.00 12.29 13.74
N SER A 37 13.62 11.11 13.77
CA SER A 37 13.91 10.37 12.54
C SER A 37 12.66 9.59 12.14
N LEU A 38 12.18 9.77 10.90
CA LEU A 38 10.98 9.10 10.41
C LEU A 38 11.35 8.06 9.37
N LEU A 39 11.05 6.79 9.64
CA LEU A 39 11.20 5.69 8.70
C LEU A 39 9.84 5.31 8.11
N GLY A 40 9.78 5.20 6.78
CA GLY A 40 8.62 4.71 6.06
C GLY A 40 8.98 3.53 5.16
N HIS A 41 8.26 2.41 5.31
CA HIS A 41 8.40 1.22 4.48
C HIS A 41 7.14 0.97 3.64
N SER A 42 7.27 0.57 2.37
CA SER A 42 6.13 0.33 1.47
C SER A 42 5.19 1.55 1.44
N TYR A 43 3.88 1.39 1.66
CA TYR A 43 2.94 2.51 1.80
C TYR A 43 3.38 3.53 2.86
N GLY A 44 3.99 3.07 3.95
CA GLY A 44 4.55 3.95 4.99
C GLY A 44 5.61 4.92 4.45
N GLY A 45 6.32 4.56 3.37
CA GLY A 45 7.26 5.47 2.71
C GLY A 45 6.58 6.57 1.89
N ALA A 46 5.46 6.28 1.23
CA ALA A 46 4.64 7.31 0.57
C ALA A 46 4.06 8.27 1.63
N LEU A 47 3.57 7.73 2.75
CA LEU A 47 3.11 8.51 3.90
C LEU A 47 4.24 9.37 4.52
N ALA A 48 5.44 8.82 4.68
CA ALA A 48 6.58 9.55 5.23
C ALA A 48 7.04 10.69 4.31
N GLN A 49 6.98 10.49 2.99
CA GLN A 49 7.21 11.57 2.01
C GLN A 49 6.17 12.68 2.15
N ALA A 50 4.87 12.34 2.24
CA ALA A 50 3.80 13.31 2.46
C ALA A 50 3.99 14.08 3.78
N TYR A 51 4.39 13.39 4.85
CA TYR A 51 4.72 14.01 6.13
C TYR A 51 5.90 14.98 5.98
N ALA A 52 6.99 14.58 5.32
CA ALA A 52 8.14 15.46 5.11
C ALA A 52 7.77 16.70 4.29
N LEU A 53 6.95 16.57 3.25
CA LEU A 53 6.47 17.70 2.46
C LEU A 53 5.69 18.73 3.28
N LYS A 54 4.99 18.31 4.35
CA LYS A 54 4.20 19.20 5.22
C LYS A 54 4.94 19.65 6.48
N TYR A 55 5.67 18.75 7.11
CA TYR A 55 6.22 18.88 8.46
C TYR A 55 7.74 18.62 8.55
N GLN A 56 8.50 18.78 7.46
CA GLN A 56 9.97 18.55 7.47
C GLN A 56 10.75 19.28 8.58
N ARG A 57 10.25 20.40 9.11
CA ARG A 57 10.88 21.09 10.26
C ARG A 57 10.90 20.23 11.54
N ASN A 58 10.01 19.25 11.65
CA ASN A 58 9.90 18.31 12.76
C ASN A 58 10.76 17.05 12.54
N LEU A 59 11.49 16.96 11.44
CA LEU A 59 12.33 15.81 11.12
C LEU A 59 13.82 16.13 11.34
N SER A 60 14.55 15.14 11.86
CA SER A 60 16.01 15.10 11.82
C SER A 60 16.51 14.29 10.63
N HIS A 61 15.84 13.19 10.29
CA HIS A 61 16.15 12.31 9.16
C HIS A 61 14.87 11.72 8.56
N LEU A 62 14.90 11.40 7.27
CA LEU A 62 13.84 10.69 6.55
C LEU A 62 14.40 9.42 5.90
N ILE A 63 13.94 8.25 6.34
CA ILE A 63 14.41 6.96 5.82
C ILE A 63 13.28 6.33 5.00
N LEU A 64 13.53 6.05 3.72
CA LEU A 64 12.55 5.47 2.79
C LEU A 64 13.00 4.07 2.37
N ALA A 65 12.16 3.07 2.59
CA ALA A 65 12.45 1.67 2.27
C ALA A 65 11.36 1.06 1.39
N SER A 66 11.75 0.47 0.25
CA SER A 66 10.86 -0.28 -0.66
C SER A 66 9.52 0.43 -0.93
N THR A 67 9.58 1.72 -1.31
CA THR A 67 8.42 2.59 -1.46
C THR A 67 8.38 3.24 -2.85
N TRP A 68 7.36 4.06 -3.11
CA TRP A 68 7.18 4.79 -4.35
C TRP A 68 6.88 6.28 -4.07
N SER A 69 7.11 7.12 -5.06
CA SER A 69 6.78 8.56 -5.02
C SER A 69 5.76 8.96 -6.09
N SER A 70 5.42 8.06 -7.01
CA SER A 70 4.44 8.27 -8.08
C SER A 70 3.64 6.99 -8.28
N THR A 71 2.34 7.06 -8.03
CA THR A 71 1.42 5.94 -8.24
C THR A 71 1.26 5.64 -9.74
N LYS A 72 1.31 6.66 -10.60
CA LYS A 72 1.34 6.47 -12.05
C LYS A 72 2.54 5.60 -12.46
N ALA A 73 3.74 5.95 -12.02
CA ALA A 73 4.95 5.18 -12.34
C ALA A 73 4.89 3.75 -11.77
N LEU A 74 4.33 3.58 -10.57
CA LEU A 74 4.13 2.26 -9.97
C LEU A 74 3.11 1.41 -10.75
N ASN A 75 2.00 1.99 -11.21
CA ASN A 75 1.05 1.29 -12.07
C ASN A 75 1.68 0.84 -13.40
N GLU A 76 2.57 1.63 -14.00
CA GLU A 76 3.34 1.19 -15.17
C GLU A 76 4.26 0.00 -14.87
N ILE A 77 4.82 -0.06 -13.66
CA ILE A 77 5.59 -1.23 -13.20
C ILE A 77 4.67 -2.44 -13.10
N PHE A 78 3.49 -2.31 -12.48
CA PHE A 78 2.54 -3.42 -12.36
C PHE A 78 2.08 -3.97 -13.71
N VAL A 79 1.81 -3.10 -14.69
CA VAL A 79 1.51 -3.52 -16.07
C VAL A 79 2.65 -4.37 -16.64
N ARG A 80 3.90 -3.92 -16.50
CA ARG A 80 5.08 -4.68 -16.96
C ARG A 80 5.26 -5.99 -16.19
N MET A 81 4.97 -6.00 -14.89
CA MET A 81 5.05 -7.20 -14.06
C MET A 81 4.08 -8.27 -14.55
N LYS A 82 2.83 -7.88 -14.77
CA LYS A 82 1.77 -8.75 -15.27
C LYS A 82 2.02 -9.23 -16.70
N GLN A 83 2.61 -8.39 -17.56
CA GLN A 83 3.02 -8.78 -18.92
C GLN A 83 4.13 -9.84 -18.95
N LYS A 84 4.98 -9.91 -17.93
CA LYS A 84 6.08 -10.89 -17.81
C LYS A 84 5.66 -12.23 -17.20
N MET A 85 4.43 -12.34 -16.68
CA MET A 85 3.89 -13.59 -16.16
C MET A 85 3.70 -14.60 -17.30
N SER A 86 3.59 -15.90 -16.96
CA SER A 86 3.18 -16.88 -17.95
C SER A 86 1.78 -16.54 -18.50
N PRO A 87 1.48 -16.88 -19.76
CA PRO A 87 0.16 -16.63 -20.34
C PRO A 87 -0.97 -17.18 -19.48
N GLU A 88 -0.78 -18.38 -18.90
CA GLU A 88 -1.76 -19.05 -18.06
C GLU A 88 -2.01 -18.31 -16.75
N LEU A 89 -0.94 -17.85 -16.09
CA LEU A 89 -1.05 -17.08 -14.85
C LEU A 89 -1.75 -15.73 -15.10
N ARG A 90 -1.37 -15.04 -16.18
CA ARG A 90 -1.96 -13.76 -16.56
C ARG A 90 -3.46 -13.91 -16.86
N GLU A 91 -3.84 -14.93 -17.64
CA GLU A 91 -5.25 -15.19 -17.99
C GLU A 91 -6.09 -15.49 -16.75
N ARG A 92 -5.57 -16.28 -15.80
CA ARG A 92 -6.23 -16.55 -14.52
C ARG A 92 -6.48 -15.26 -13.72
N ILE A 93 -5.47 -14.38 -13.63
CA ILE A 93 -5.58 -13.09 -12.93
C ILE A 93 -6.59 -12.18 -13.65
N ASP A 94 -6.47 -12.01 -14.98
CA ASP A 94 -7.36 -11.18 -15.79
C ASP A 94 -8.83 -11.60 -15.64
N LYS A 95 -9.09 -12.92 -15.67
CA LYS A 95 -10.43 -13.47 -15.49
C LYS A 95 -11.00 -13.12 -14.12
N MET A 96 -10.24 -13.35 -13.04
CA MET A 96 -10.70 -13.03 -11.68
C MET A 96 -10.95 -11.52 -11.49
N GLU A 97 -10.09 -10.66 -12.04
CA GLU A 97 -10.26 -9.21 -11.97
C GLU A 97 -11.52 -8.75 -12.73
N ALA A 98 -11.81 -9.35 -13.89
CA ALA A 98 -13.00 -9.05 -14.68
C ALA A 98 -14.31 -9.56 -14.04
N GLU A 99 -14.28 -10.70 -13.36
CA GLU A 99 -15.43 -11.26 -12.64
C GLU A 99 -15.73 -10.53 -11.33
N GLY A 100 -14.75 -9.80 -10.79
CA GLY A 100 -14.82 -9.10 -9.52
C GLY A 100 -14.16 -9.90 -8.40
N LEU A 101 -13.28 -9.23 -7.66
CA LEU A 101 -12.38 -9.87 -6.69
C LEU A 101 -13.00 -10.11 -5.31
N PHE A 102 -14.16 -9.50 -5.07
CA PHE A 102 -14.80 -9.48 -3.77
C PHE A 102 -15.98 -10.46 -3.74
N GLY A 103 -16.02 -11.32 -2.72
CA GLY A 103 -17.01 -12.39 -2.64
C GLY A 103 -18.47 -11.89 -2.58
N HIS A 104 -19.44 -12.76 -2.83
CA HIS A 104 -20.86 -12.42 -2.77
C HIS A 104 -21.59 -12.91 -1.51
N GLY A 105 -20.86 -13.53 -0.56
CA GLY A 105 -21.40 -14.24 0.60
C GLY A 105 -21.52 -13.42 1.88
N LYS A 106 -20.94 -13.91 2.98
CA LYS A 106 -20.99 -13.25 4.29
C LYS A 106 -20.16 -11.96 4.29
N ALA A 107 -20.37 -11.07 5.26
CA ALA A 107 -19.69 -9.78 5.32
C ALA A 107 -18.15 -9.89 5.25
N TYR A 108 -17.57 -10.94 5.86
CA TYR A 108 -16.12 -11.19 5.81
C TYR A 108 -15.62 -11.71 4.45
N GLU A 109 -16.51 -12.17 3.57
CA GLU A 109 -16.19 -12.65 2.20
C GLU A 109 -16.39 -11.51 1.19
N LYS A 110 -17.42 -10.69 1.41
CA LYS A 110 -17.74 -9.52 0.56
C LYS A 110 -16.68 -8.45 0.56
N ASN A 111 -15.90 -8.37 1.61
CA ASN A 111 -14.98 -7.27 1.76
C ASN A 111 -13.54 -7.65 1.44
N ARG A 112 -13.21 -8.90 1.13
CA ARG A 112 -11.82 -9.29 0.83
C ARG A 112 -11.66 -9.97 -0.51
N TYR A 113 -10.42 -9.99 -1.01
CA TYR A 113 -10.08 -10.81 -2.15
C TYR A 113 -10.33 -12.29 -1.88
N THR A 114 -10.70 -13.02 -2.94
CA THR A 114 -10.83 -14.47 -2.86
C THR A 114 -9.47 -15.09 -2.51
N ASN A 115 -9.48 -16.22 -1.79
CA ASN A 115 -8.23 -16.92 -1.47
C ASN A 115 -7.46 -17.29 -2.74
N GLU A 116 -8.16 -17.69 -3.80
CA GLU A 116 -7.55 -18.01 -5.09
C GLU A 116 -6.82 -16.79 -5.69
N TYR A 117 -7.45 -15.62 -5.66
CA TYR A 117 -6.80 -14.40 -6.14
C TYR A 117 -5.59 -14.03 -5.28
N MET A 118 -5.70 -14.12 -3.94
CA MET A 118 -4.58 -13.85 -3.04
C MET A 118 -3.39 -14.78 -3.31
N ILE A 119 -3.61 -16.09 -3.45
CA ILE A 119 -2.54 -17.06 -3.77
C ILE A 119 -1.91 -16.72 -5.14
N THR A 120 -2.75 -16.44 -6.14
CA THR A 120 -2.29 -16.23 -7.51
C THR A 120 -1.54 -14.90 -7.66
N ALA A 121 -2.12 -13.79 -7.17
CA ALA A 121 -1.54 -12.46 -7.29
C ALA A 121 -0.37 -12.26 -6.32
N TRP A 122 -0.55 -12.56 -5.03
CA TRP A 122 0.49 -12.32 -4.04
C TRP A 122 1.56 -13.40 -4.02
N GLY A 123 1.20 -14.66 -4.26
CA GLY A 123 2.13 -15.78 -4.39
C GLY A 123 2.79 -15.81 -5.76
N GLU A 124 2.09 -16.29 -6.78
CA GLU A 124 2.73 -16.51 -8.10
C GLU A 124 3.12 -15.19 -8.79
N GLY A 125 2.34 -14.12 -8.59
CA GLY A 125 2.53 -12.83 -9.25
C GLY A 125 3.62 -11.94 -8.63
N TYR A 126 3.56 -11.67 -7.32
CA TYR A 126 4.51 -10.78 -6.63
C TYR A 126 5.82 -11.44 -6.20
N PHE A 127 5.84 -12.74 -5.85
CA PHE A 127 7.05 -13.40 -5.31
C PHE A 127 8.30 -13.18 -6.15
N PRO A 128 8.23 -13.35 -7.49
CA PRO A 128 9.39 -13.14 -8.34
C PRO A 128 10.05 -11.77 -8.17
N TYR A 129 9.26 -10.75 -7.84
CA TYR A 129 9.70 -9.36 -7.75
C TYR A 129 10.10 -8.94 -6.34
N ILE A 130 9.46 -9.48 -5.29
CA ILE A 130 9.78 -9.15 -3.90
C ILE A 130 10.99 -9.94 -3.40
N TYR A 131 11.09 -11.23 -3.77
CA TYR A 131 12.10 -12.15 -3.25
C TYR A 131 13.15 -12.58 -4.27
N GLN A 132 13.26 -11.90 -5.42
CA GLN A 132 14.25 -12.20 -6.47
C GLN A 132 14.27 -13.69 -6.88
N ASN A 133 13.10 -14.34 -6.95
CA ASN A 133 12.93 -15.78 -7.19
C ASN A 133 13.51 -16.72 -6.11
N HIS A 134 13.72 -16.25 -4.88
CA HIS A 134 14.05 -17.07 -3.71
C HIS A 134 12.84 -17.15 -2.77
N PRO A 135 11.79 -17.91 -3.13
CA PRO A 135 10.58 -17.98 -2.32
C PRO A 135 10.93 -18.53 -0.93
N ASP A 136 10.50 -17.83 0.12
CA ASP A 136 10.46 -18.42 1.45
C ASP A 136 9.44 -19.57 1.44
N PRO A 137 9.85 -20.82 1.67
CA PRO A 137 8.93 -21.96 1.65
C PRO A 137 7.85 -21.88 2.74
N ASN A 138 7.99 -20.97 3.71
CA ASN A 138 7.02 -20.75 4.78
C ASN A 138 6.10 -19.55 4.54
N TYR A 139 6.23 -18.85 3.40
CA TYR A 139 5.34 -17.73 3.13
C TYR A 139 3.93 -18.21 2.80
N ASP A 140 2.95 -17.73 3.57
CA ASP A 140 1.53 -17.89 3.28
C ASP A 140 0.95 -16.56 2.78
N PRO A 141 0.52 -16.46 1.50
CA PRO A 141 -0.15 -15.26 1.00
C PRO A 141 -1.46 -14.98 1.73
N ILE A 142 -2.08 -15.97 2.38
CA ILE A 142 -3.34 -15.78 3.09
C ILE A 142 -3.10 -15.24 4.51
N ASP A 143 -1.97 -15.56 5.14
CA ASP A 143 -1.62 -15.14 6.51
C ASP A 143 -0.96 -13.75 6.57
N GLN A 144 -1.47 -12.78 5.80
CA GLN A 144 -0.99 -11.38 5.85
C GLN A 144 -1.50 -10.60 7.07
N GLY A 145 -1.80 -11.28 8.18
CA GLY A 145 -2.39 -10.69 9.38
C GLY A 145 -3.80 -10.10 9.15
N LYS A 146 -4.29 -9.33 10.12
CA LYS A 146 -5.62 -8.70 10.06
C LYS A 146 -5.60 -7.49 9.12
N THR A 147 -5.60 -7.74 7.82
CA THR A 147 -5.79 -6.70 6.79
C THR A 147 -7.12 -5.98 7.00
N SER A 148 -7.10 -4.65 7.10
CA SER A 148 -8.31 -3.85 7.06
C SER A 148 -8.72 -3.65 5.61
N TRP A 149 -9.61 -4.50 5.14
CA TRP A 149 -9.99 -4.50 3.74
C TRP A 149 -10.76 -3.26 3.29
N ASP A 150 -11.45 -2.57 4.19
CA ASP A 150 -12.12 -1.30 3.87
C ASP A 150 -11.09 -0.19 3.63
N LEU A 151 -10.03 -0.13 4.47
CA LEU A 151 -8.88 0.74 4.22
C LEU A 151 -8.18 0.35 2.91
N TYR A 152 -7.92 -0.95 2.72
CA TYR A 152 -7.22 -1.43 1.53
C TYR A 152 -7.97 -1.07 0.26
N ARG A 153 -9.28 -1.31 0.19
CA ARG A 153 -10.11 -0.98 -0.97
C ARG A 153 -10.19 0.52 -1.25
N GLU A 154 -10.37 1.32 -0.19
CA GLU A 154 -10.46 2.78 -0.31
C GLU A 154 -9.14 3.37 -0.86
N MET A 155 -8.02 2.88 -0.34
CA MET A 155 -6.70 3.44 -0.64
C MET A 155 -6.07 2.82 -1.89
N TRP A 156 -5.95 1.49 -1.92
CA TRP A 156 -5.35 0.75 -3.02
C TRP A 156 -6.29 0.68 -4.23
N GLY A 157 -7.52 0.23 -4.00
CA GLY A 157 -8.51 0.10 -5.06
C GLY A 157 -9.26 -1.22 -5.03
N SER A 158 -10.13 -1.39 -6.03
CA SER A 158 -11.02 -2.56 -6.15
C SER A 158 -10.75 -3.46 -7.35
N HIS A 159 -9.87 -3.06 -8.27
CA HIS A 159 -9.61 -3.83 -9.50
C HIS A 159 -8.39 -4.77 -9.40
N GLY A 160 -7.76 -4.84 -8.23
CA GLY A 160 -6.76 -5.85 -7.92
C GLY A 160 -5.39 -5.30 -7.57
N GLU A 161 -4.42 -6.21 -7.56
CA GLU A 161 -3.05 -5.94 -7.13
C GLU A 161 -2.23 -5.21 -8.18
N PHE A 162 -2.52 -5.44 -9.45
CA PHE A 162 -1.72 -4.90 -10.55
C PHE A 162 -2.17 -3.51 -11.01
N VAL A 163 -2.95 -2.83 -10.19
CA VAL A 163 -3.38 -1.44 -10.40
C VAL A 163 -3.77 -0.80 -9.06
N ILE A 164 -3.26 0.41 -8.82
CA ILE A 164 -3.77 1.30 -7.77
C ILE A 164 -4.71 2.30 -8.43
N ASP A 165 -5.99 2.20 -8.09
CA ASP A 165 -7.07 3.07 -8.59
C ASP A 165 -7.95 3.68 -7.50
N GLY A 166 -7.70 3.29 -6.24
CA GLY A 166 -8.22 3.95 -5.06
C GLY A 166 -7.61 5.35 -4.87
N ASN A 167 -7.76 5.90 -3.69
CA ASN A 167 -7.33 7.28 -3.44
C ASN A 167 -5.80 7.46 -3.42
N LEU A 168 -5.00 6.38 -3.34
CA LEU A 168 -3.54 6.45 -3.47
C LEU A 168 -3.06 6.87 -4.86
N LYS A 169 -3.95 6.95 -5.86
CA LYS A 169 -3.64 7.59 -7.14
C LYS A 169 -3.22 9.06 -7.01
N SER A 170 -3.51 9.71 -5.88
CA SER A 170 -3.07 11.09 -5.59
C SER A 170 -1.61 11.19 -5.14
N VAL A 171 -0.93 10.06 -4.86
CA VAL A 171 0.48 10.03 -4.48
C VAL A 171 1.34 10.32 -5.71
N GLU A 172 1.59 11.60 -5.96
CA GLU A 172 2.41 12.11 -7.05
C GLU A 172 3.38 13.17 -6.52
N TYR A 173 4.44 12.69 -5.88
CA TYR A 173 5.40 13.50 -5.12
C TYR A 173 6.74 13.67 -5.82
N THR A 174 7.05 12.87 -6.85
CA THR A 174 8.36 12.84 -7.53
C THR A 174 8.94 14.23 -7.81
N ASP A 175 8.17 15.13 -8.43
CA ASP A 175 8.64 16.47 -8.80
C ASP A 175 8.85 17.41 -7.60
N ARG A 176 8.22 17.09 -6.47
CA ARG A 176 8.27 17.84 -5.22
C ARG A 176 9.35 17.32 -4.27
N LEU A 177 9.92 16.13 -4.49
CA LEU A 177 10.93 15.56 -3.59
C LEU A 177 12.14 16.49 -3.41
N LYS A 178 12.52 17.24 -4.46
CA LYS A 178 13.59 18.25 -4.40
C LYS A 178 13.35 19.39 -3.40
N THR A 179 12.12 19.56 -2.89
CA THR A 179 11.78 20.56 -1.88
C THR A 179 11.92 20.03 -0.45
N ILE A 180 12.20 18.74 -0.28
CA ILE A 180 12.51 18.14 1.03
C ILE A 180 14.01 18.34 1.26
N THR A 181 14.37 19.08 2.30
CA THR A 181 15.78 19.36 2.63
C THR A 181 16.26 18.55 3.84
N VAL A 182 15.46 17.59 4.31
CA VAL A 182 15.78 16.70 5.43
C VAL A 182 16.83 15.68 4.98
N PRO A 183 17.87 15.40 5.78
CA PRO A 183 18.80 14.30 5.50
C PRO A 183 18.10 12.96 5.27
N THR A 184 18.53 12.21 4.25
CA THR A 184 18.03 10.88 3.87
C THR A 184 19.12 9.83 3.92
#